data_AF-A0AAN1WEC1-F1
#
_entry.id   AF-A0AAN1WEC1-F1
#
_cell.length_a   1.000
_cell.length_b   1.000
_cell.length_c   1.000
_cell.angle_alpha   90.00
_cell.angle_beta   90.00
_cell.angle_gamma   90.00
#
_symmetry.space_group_name_H-M   'P 1'
#
loop_
_entity.id
_entity.type
_entity.pdbx_description
1 polymer ?
#
loop_
_entity_poly.entity_id
_entity_poly.type
_entity_poly.pdbx_seq_one_letter_code
_entity_poly.pdbx_strand_id
1 'polypeptide(L)'
;MREYRVEAAKALVYLLAQKESEEAVISMPPSGFMEAYWDVIKTQTCAKITLFDAPENILKRLIFFDEESNPKEKTLNKEQTARYLKSIYTDMEYFQDSYNRSDAQIAITGLNPHQAAKKVSVILRVMKKIH
;
A
#
# COMPACT_ATOMS: atom_id res chain seq x y z
N MET A 1 1.29 0.21 18.70
CA MET A 1 1.25 -0.15 17.26
C MET A 1 0.90 -1.62 17.01
N ARG A 2 1.55 -2.58 17.68
CA ARG A 2 1.24 -4.01 17.56
C ARG A 2 -0.21 -4.35 17.94
N GLU A 3 -0.69 -3.86 19.08
CA GLU A 3 -2.09 -4.09 19.53
C GLU A 3 -3.13 -3.57 18.53
N TYR A 4 -2.91 -2.38 17.96
CA TYR A 4 -3.76 -1.84 16.89
C TYR A 4 -3.82 -2.79 15.68
N ARG A 5 -2.67 -3.31 15.22
CA ARG A 5 -2.64 -4.25 14.08
C ARG A 5 -3.33 -5.57 14.40
N VAL A 6 -3.24 -6.05 15.63
CA VAL A 6 -3.95 -7.25 16.06
C VAL A 6 -5.47 -7.06 15.97
N GLU A 7 -5.98 -5.93 16.46
CA GLU A 7 -7.41 -5.63 16.36
C GLU A 7 -7.85 -5.36 14.92
N ALA A 8 -7.08 -4.59 14.14
CA ALA A 8 -7.39 -4.30 12.75
C ALA A 8 -7.30 -5.54 11.85
N ALA A 9 -6.47 -6.54 12.20
CA ALA A 9 -6.44 -7.83 11.52
C ALA A 9 -7.75 -8.61 11.68
N LYS A 10 -8.51 -8.42 12.77
CA LYS A 10 -9.84 -9.03 12.92
C LYS A 10 -10.83 -8.52 11.87
N ALA A 11 -10.77 -7.23 11.54
CA ALA A 11 -11.55 -6.66 10.44
C ALA A 11 -11.13 -7.26 9.09
N LEU A 12 -9.83 -7.47 8.86
CA LEU A 12 -9.37 -8.15 7.65
C LEU A 12 -9.89 -9.60 7.56
N VAL A 13 -9.84 -10.35 8.66
CA VAL A 13 -10.43 -11.71 8.73
C VAL A 13 -11.92 -11.68 8.39
N TYR A 14 -12.66 -10.74 8.97
CA TYR A 14 -14.09 -10.59 8.67
C TYR A 14 -14.34 -10.30 7.19
N LEU A 15 -13.57 -9.40 6.58
CA LEU A 15 -13.67 -9.07 5.16
C LEU A 15 -13.37 -10.28 4.27
N LEU A 16 -12.33 -11.04 4.58
CA LEU A 16 -11.93 -12.24 3.83
C LEU A 16 -12.89 -13.42 4.01
N ALA A 17 -13.73 -13.42 5.04
CA ALA A 17 -14.77 -14.43 5.24
C ALA A 17 -16.02 -14.18 4.37
N GLN A 18 -16.17 -13.00 3.78
CA GLN A 18 -17.30 -12.68 2.90
C GLN A 18 -17.09 -13.31 1.52
N LYS A 19 -18.17 -13.77 0.88
CA LYS A 19 -18.10 -14.39 -0.46
C LYS A 19 -17.57 -13.40 -1.50
N GLU A 20 -17.91 -12.13 -1.36
CA GLU A 20 -17.48 -11.03 -2.21
C GLU A 20 -15.95 -10.85 -2.21
N SER A 21 -15.26 -11.37 -1.19
CA SER A 21 -13.80 -11.30 -1.12
C SER A 21 -13.09 -12.15 -2.20
N GLU A 22 -13.76 -13.16 -2.76
CA GLU A 22 -13.23 -14.01 -3.83
C GLU A 22 -12.91 -13.21 -5.11
N GLU A 23 -13.63 -12.10 -5.34
CA GLU A 23 -13.45 -11.23 -6.49
C GLU A 23 -13.13 -9.78 -6.09
N ALA A 24 -12.52 -9.59 -4.92
CA ALA A 24 -12.19 -8.27 -4.38
C ALA A 24 -10.74 -7.85 -4.65
N VAL A 25 -10.53 -6.52 -4.66
CA VAL A 25 -9.20 -5.91 -4.49
C VAL A 25 -9.20 -5.22 -3.12
N ILE A 26 -8.33 -5.70 -2.22
CA ILE A 26 -8.18 -5.13 -0.88
C ILE A 26 -6.93 -4.25 -0.87
N SER A 27 -7.13 -2.94 -0.72
CA SER A 27 -6.03 -2.00 -0.49
C SER A 27 -5.63 -2.05 0.98
N MET A 28 -4.33 -2.11 1.24
CA MET A 28 -3.77 -2.26 2.57
C MET A 28 -2.80 -1.13 2.91
N PRO A 29 -2.62 -0.79 4.20
CA PRO A 29 -1.59 0.17 4.61
C PRO A 29 -0.19 -0.38 4.29
N PRO A 30 0.86 0.47 4.31
CA PRO A 30 2.26 0.05 4.19
C PRO A 30 2.64 -1.16 5.07
N SER A 31 2.06 -1.26 6.26
CA SER A 31 2.26 -2.38 7.18
C SER A 31 1.49 -3.66 6.83
N GLY A 32 0.85 -3.73 5.66
CA GLY A 32 -0.08 -4.80 5.30
C GLY A 32 0.54 -6.19 5.27
N PHE A 33 1.85 -6.29 5.05
CA PHE A 33 2.60 -7.56 5.13
C PHE A 33 3.38 -7.72 6.45
N MET A 34 2.99 -7.01 7.50
CA MET A 34 3.61 -7.13 8.83
C MET A 34 2.73 -7.86 9.84
N GLU A 35 3.38 -8.59 10.74
CA GLU A 35 2.80 -9.13 11.99
C GLU A 35 1.41 -9.77 11.80
N ALA A 36 0.40 -9.31 12.55
CA ALA A 36 -0.94 -9.88 12.57
C ALA A 36 -1.64 -9.83 11.21
N TYR A 37 -1.38 -8.82 10.37
CA TYR A 37 -1.89 -8.83 9.00
C TYR A 37 -1.24 -9.93 8.17
N TRP A 38 0.07 -10.09 8.29
CA TRP A 38 0.80 -11.14 7.57
C TRP A 38 0.34 -12.54 7.98
N ASP A 39 0.09 -12.75 9.28
CA ASP A 39 -0.41 -14.04 9.78
C ASP A 39 -1.73 -14.46 9.14
N VAL A 40 -2.58 -13.49 8.76
CA VAL A 40 -3.83 -13.72 8.02
C VAL A 40 -3.58 -13.90 6.53
N ILE A 41 -2.79 -13.02 5.90
CA ILE A 41 -2.63 -12.97 4.43
C ILE A 41 -1.79 -14.12 3.89
N LYS A 42 -0.79 -14.59 4.64
CA LYS A 42 0.13 -15.64 4.19
C LYS A 42 -0.59 -16.97 3.93
N THR A 43 -1.77 -17.19 4.52
CA THR A 43 -2.59 -18.38 4.32
C THR A 43 -3.60 -18.25 3.19
N GLN A 44 -3.75 -17.05 2.61
CA GLN A 44 -4.71 -16.78 1.55
C GLN A 44 -4.14 -17.10 0.17
N THR A 45 -4.93 -17.80 -0.65
CA THR A 45 -4.66 -18.04 -2.07
C THR A 45 -5.08 -16.84 -2.89
N CYS A 46 -4.34 -15.73 -2.75
CA CYS A 46 -4.54 -14.49 -3.49
C CYS A 46 -3.21 -13.90 -3.94
N ALA A 47 -3.24 -13.06 -4.97
CA ALA A 47 -2.07 -12.30 -5.40
C ALA A 47 -1.77 -11.16 -4.42
N LYS A 48 -0.55 -11.13 -3.90
CA LYS A 48 -0.03 -10.14 -2.95
C LYS A 48 0.87 -9.19 -3.72
N ILE A 49 0.45 -7.95 -3.90
CA ILE A 49 1.11 -6.98 -4.79
C ILE A 49 1.52 -5.75 -4.00
N THR A 50 2.78 -5.34 -4.10
CA THR A 50 3.23 -4.02 -3.64
C THR A 50 3.33 -3.06 -4.82
N LEU A 51 2.76 -1.87 -4.69
CA LEU A 51 2.98 -0.77 -5.64
C LEU A 51 4.11 0.12 -5.14
N PHE A 52 5.05 0.45 -6.02
CA PHE A 52 6.16 1.35 -5.72
C PHE A 52 6.10 2.60 -6.59
N ASP A 53 6.35 3.76 -6.00
CA ASP A 53 6.39 5.04 -6.71
C ASP A 53 7.57 5.88 -6.20
N ALA A 54 7.96 6.90 -6.95
CA ALA A 54 8.94 7.86 -6.49
C ALA A 54 8.39 8.66 -5.28
N PRO A 55 9.19 8.89 -4.22
CA PRO A 55 8.78 9.66 -3.05
C PRO A 55 8.25 11.06 -3.39
N GLU A 56 8.78 11.68 -4.43
CA GLU A 56 8.34 12.97 -4.94
C GLU A 56 6.90 12.92 -5.48
N ASN A 57 6.51 11.81 -6.11
CA ASN A 57 5.14 11.60 -6.60
C ASN A 57 4.18 11.26 -5.46
N ILE A 58 4.66 10.57 -4.41
CA ILE A 58 3.88 10.35 -3.19
C ILE A 58 3.61 11.69 -2.51
N LEU A 59 4.64 12.52 -2.30
CA LEU A 59 4.50 13.83 -1.67
C LEU A 59 3.50 14.73 -2.41
N LYS A 60 3.55 14.75 -3.75
CA LYS A 60 2.60 15.51 -4.58
C LYS A 60 1.14 15.08 -4.43
N ARG A 61 0.88 13.85 -3.99
CA ARG A 61 -0.46 13.29 -3.80
C ARG A 61 -0.96 13.38 -2.36
N LEU A 62 -0.12 13.80 -1.42
CA LEU A 62 -0.54 13.95 -0.02
C LEU A 62 -1.55 15.08 0.11
N ILE A 63 -2.63 14.79 0.82
CA ILE A 63 -3.61 15.78 1.27
C ILE A 63 -3.27 16.11 2.72
N PHE A 64 -3.13 17.41 3.01
CA PHE A 64 -2.90 17.89 4.37
C PHE A 64 -4.24 18.20 5.02
N PHE A 65 -4.34 17.90 6.32
CA PHE A 65 -5.53 18.18 7.11
C PHE A 65 -5.19 19.14 8.25
N ASP A 66 -6.18 19.90 8.72
CA ASP A 66 -6.10 20.65 9.98
C ASP A 66 -6.47 19.78 11.20
N GLU A 67 -6.53 20.39 12.37
CA GLU A 67 -6.83 19.69 13.63
C GLU A 67 -8.26 19.13 13.68
N GLU A 68 -9.15 19.69 12.86
CA GLU A 68 -10.55 19.28 12.72
C GLU A 68 -10.75 18.25 11.59
N SER A 69 -9.66 17.76 10.99
CA SER A 69 -9.66 16.83 9.86
C SER A 69 -10.27 17.40 8.57
N ASN A 70 -10.29 18.72 8.40
CA ASN A 70 -10.65 19.35 7.13
C ASN A 70 -9.44 19.41 6.20
N PRO A 71 -9.60 19.12 4.89
CA PRO A 71 -8.52 19.29 3.92
C PRO A 71 -8.06 20.74 3.87
N LYS A 72 -6.75 20.95 3.85
CA LYS A 72 -6.15 22.27 3.71
C LYS A 72 -5.11 22.29 2.59
N GLU A 73 -5.13 23.36 1.80
CA GLU A 73 -4.06 23.63 0.87
C GLU A 73 -2.80 24.01 1.64
N LYS A 74 -1.68 23.35 1.32
CA LYS A 74 -0.39 23.61 1.94
C LYS A 74 0.69 23.69 0.87
N THR A 75 1.17 24.89 0.61
CA THR A 75 2.36 25.10 -0.22
C THR A 75 3.60 24.84 0.62
N LEU A 76 4.37 23.82 0.25
CA LEU A 76 5.60 23.46 0.95
C LEU A 76 6.76 24.33 0.46
N ASN A 77 7.51 24.91 1.40
CA ASN A 77 8.81 25.48 1.09
C ASN A 77 9.89 24.39 0.96
N LYS A 78 11.09 24.75 0.50
CA LYS A 78 12.19 23.80 0.25
C LYS A 78 12.55 22.95 1.48
N GLU A 79 12.60 23.54 2.66
CA GLU A 79 12.94 22.82 3.89
C GLU A 79 11.85 21.84 4.28
N GLN A 80 10.59 22.25 4.20
CA GLN A 80 9.44 21.40 4.46
C GLN A 80 9.37 20.23 3.46
N THR A 81 9.56 20.50 2.17
CA THR A 81 9.64 19.47 1.13
C THR A 81 10.72 18.46 1.45
N ALA A 82 11.93 18.90 1.79
CA ALA A 82 13.03 18.01 2.16
C ALA A 82 12.68 17.14 3.39
N ARG A 83 12.03 17.74 4.40
CA ARG A 83 11.59 17.04 5.61
C ARG A 83 10.55 15.96 5.30
N TYR A 84 9.53 16.27 4.49
CA TYR A 84 8.52 15.29 4.10
C TYR A 84 9.09 14.18 3.24
N LEU A 85 9.94 14.50 2.27
CA LEU A 85 10.62 13.49 1.46
C LEU A 85 11.43 12.55 2.35
N LYS A 86 12.22 13.08 3.30
CA LYS A 86 12.97 12.26 4.25
C LYS A 86 12.07 11.31 5.04
N SER A 87 10.91 11.79 5.50
CA SER A 87 9.93 10.95 6.19
C SER A 87 9.40 9.84 5.30
N ILE A 88 9.01 10.15 4.06
CA ILE A 88 8.51 9.16 3.10
C ILE A 88 9.58 8.11 2.80
N TYR A 89 10.83 8.53 2.57
CA TYR A 89 11.95 7.61 2.38
C TYR A 89 12.14 6.69 3.58
N THR A 90 12.09 7.24 4.80
CA THR A 90 12.25 6.46 6.03
C THR A 90 11.13 5.43 6.19
N ASP A 91 9.89 5.79 5.90
CA ASP A 91 8.77 4.84 5.93
C ASP A 91 8.96 3.73 4.89
N MET A 92 9.34 4.09 3.67
CA MET A 92 9.60 3.11 2.60
C MET A 92 10.70 2.12 2.97
N GLU A 93 11.80 2.61 3.55
CA GLU A 93 12.91 1.79 4.05
C GLU A 93 12.44 0.88 5.19
N TYR A 94 11.71 1.43 6.17
CA TYR A 94 11.19 0.69 7.31
C TYR A 94 10.30 -0.49 6.89
N PHE A 95 9.44 -0.30 5.88
CA PHE A 95 8.53 -1.34 5.40
C PHE A 95 9.14 -2.26 4.32
N GLN A 96 10.37 -2.01 3.87
CA GLN A 96 10.98 -2.71 2.73
C GLN A 96 10.98 -4.24 2.90
N ASP A 97 11.34 -4.74 4.09
CA ASP A 97 11.35 -6.17 4.38
C ASP A 97 9.96 -6.80 4.30
N SER A 98 8.92 -6.03 4.64
CA SER A 98 7.54 -6.49 4.50
C SER A 98 7.10 -6.53 3.04
N TYR A 99 7.52 -5.56 2.23
CA TYR A 99 7.23 -5.52 0.80
C TYR A 99 7.87 -6.67 0.03
N ASN A 100 9.03 -7.15 0.48
CA ASN A 100 9.70 -8.33 -0.09
C ASN A 100 8.91 -9.64 0.06
N ARG A 101 7.83 -9.65 0.86
CA ARG A 101 6.91 -10.79 1.00
C ARG A 101 5.80 -10.83 -0.05
N SER A 102 5.68 -9.78 -0.86
CA SER A 102 4.73 -9.74 -1.98
C SER A 102 5.15 -10.70 -3.09
N ASP A 103 4.18 -11.21 -3.84
CA ASP A 103 4.42 -12.05 -5.01
C ASP A 103 4.99 -11.21 -6.17
N ALA A 104 4.67 -9.91 -6.22
CA ALA A 104 5.26 -8.97 -7.16
C ALA A 104 5.31 -7.53 -6.60
N GLN A 105 6.40 -6.83 -6.91
CA GLN A 105 6.57 -5.40 -6.68
C GLN A 105 6.48 -4.66 -8.01
N ILE A 106 5.57 -3.69 -8.13
CA ILE A 106 5.23 -3.04 -9.38
C ILE A 106 5.50 -1.54 -9.28
N ALA A 107 6.54 -1.09 -9.98
CA ALA A 107 6.83 0.34 -10.12
C ALA A 107 5.76 1.04 -10.98
N ILE A 108 5.16 2.10 -10.44
CA ILE A 108 4.14 2.93 -11.10
C ILE A 108 4.62 4.38 -11.33
N THR A 109 5.90 4.66 -11.11
CA THR A 109 6.50 5.98 -11.31
C THR A 109 6.21 6.53 -12.70
N GLY A 110 5.64 7.73 -12.75
CA GLY A 110 5.30 8.41 -14.01
C GLY A 110 4.07 7.86 -14.73
N LEU A 111 3.37 6.87 -14.16
CA LEU A 111 2.13 6.33 -14.71
C LEU A 111 0.92 7.08 -14.12
N ASN A 112 -0.06 7.36 -14.98
CA ASN A 112 -1.39 7.74 -14.50
C ASN A 112 -2.14 6.50 -13.97
N PRO A 113 -3.28 6.67 -13.26
CA PRO A 113 -4.01 5.55 -12.68
C PRO A 113 -4.41 4.46 -13.69
N HIS A 114 -4.79 4.83 -14.91
CA HIS A 114 -5.18 3.86 -15.94
C HIS A 114 -3.99 3.05 -16.44
N GLN A 115 -2.83 3.70 -16.66
CA GLN A 115 -1.59 3.04 -17.05
C GLN A 115 -1.07 2.10 -15.95
N ALA A 116 -1.12 2.55 -14.69
CA ALA A 116 -0.75 1.73 -13.54
C ALA A 116 -1.66 0.49 -13.44
N ALA A 117 -2.98 0.66 -13.52
CA ALA A 117 -3.93 -0.45 -13.50
C ALA A 117 -3.71 -1.43 -14.66
N LYS A 118 -3.42 -0.93 -15.87
CA LYS A 118 -3.07 -1.76 -17.02
C LYS A 118 -1.80 -2.58 -16.76
N LYS A 119 -0.78 -1.97 -16.17
CA LYS A 119 0.47 -2.67 -15.81
C LYS A 119 0.23 -3.78 -14.78
N VAL A 120 -0.54 -3.50 -13.73
CA VAL A 120 -0.91 -4.48 -12.70
C VAL A 120 -1.70 -5.64 -13.32
N SER A 121 -2.71 -5.35 -14.14
CA SER A 121 -3.54 -6.39 -14.76
C SER A 121 -2.78 -7.28 -15.75
N VAL A 122 -1.77 -6.76 -16.46
CA VAL A 122 -0.86 -7.58 -17.26
C VAL A 122 -0.08 -8.55 -16.36
N ILE A 123 0.49 -8.07 -15.25
CA ILE A 123 1.27 -8.89 -14.32
C ILE A 123 0.40 -9.97 -13.68
N LEU A 124 -0.81 -9.63 -13.22
CA LEU A 124 -1.76 -10.60 -12.66
C LEU A 124 -2.12 -11.71 -13.66
N ARG A 125 -2.26 -11.40 -14.96
CA ARG A 125 -2.50 -12.41 -16.00
C ARG A 125 -1.31 -13.35 -16.20
N VAL A 126 -0.08 -12.85 -16.06
CA VAL A 126 1.11 -13.70 -16.14
C VAL A 126 1.17 -14.63 -14.92
N MET A 127 0.93 -14.11 -13.72
CA MET A 127 0.92 -14.89 -12.49
C MET A 127 -0.13 -16.02 -12.52
N LYS A 128 -1.34 -15.73 -13.01
CA LYS A 128 -2.40 -16.74 -13.18
C LYS A 128 -2.07 -17.86 -14.16
N LYS A 129 -1.05 -17.73 -15.02
CA LYS A 129 -0.61 -18.79 -15.94
C LYS A 129 0.46 -19.71 -15.35
N ILE A 130 1.01 -19.35 -14.19
CA ILE A 130 2.09 -20.06 -13.51
C ILE A 130 1.52 -20.96 -12.40
N HIS A 131 0.21 -20.91 -12.14
CA HIS A 131 -0.53 -21.75 -11.21
C HIS A 131 -1.65 -22.47 -11.98
#